data_AF-A0A497S1F7-F1
#
_entry.id   AF-A0A497S1F7-F1
#
_cell.length_a   1.000
_cell.length_b   1.000
_cell.length_c   1.000
_cell.angle_alpha   90.00
_cell.angle_beta   90.00
_cell.angle_gamma   90.00
#
_symmetry.space_group_name_H-M   'P 1'
#
loop_
_entity.id
_entity.type
_entity.pdbx_description
1 polymer ?
#
loop_
_entity_poly.entity_id
_entity_poly.type
_entity_poly.pdbx_seq_one_letter_code
_entity_poly.pdbx_strand_id
1 'polypeptide(L)'
;SYTFYICIIPILHILFIDIIDIKMSDGIYLKLPEMLKKEVDLYVKSGYFENRSELIREAIREFLEKLKHSGMNVAIELYRKGDISLGRAAEISGVGYERMKEILVERGIPIRRGPRDIDELNKEYKLARELL
;
A
#
# COMPACT_ATOMS: atom_id res chain seq x y z
N SER A 1 -41.82 25.52 24.32
CA SER A 1 -40.55 26.03 23.78
C SER A 1 -39.39 25.02 23.76
N TYR A 2 -39.63 23.71 23.84
CA TYR A 2 -38.57 22.67 23.81
C TYR A 2 -38.49 21.89 22.48
N THR A 3 -39.54 21.98 21.64
CA THR A 3 -39.64 21.21 20.40
C THR A 3 -38.69 21.69 19.30
N PHE A 4 -38.33 22.99 19.30
CA PHE A 4 -37.37 23.55 18.32
C PHE A 4 -35.92 23.14 18.59
N TYR A 5 -35.55 22.91 19.85
CA TYR A 5 -34.17 22.55 20.23
C TYR A 5 -33.80 21.13 19.79
N ILE A 6 -34.75 20.20 19.79
CA ILE A 6 -34.53 18.79 19.42
C ILE A 6 -34.31 18.63 17.91
N CYS A 7 -34.83 19.54 17.08
CA CYS A 7 -34.70 19.46 15.62
C CYS A 7 -33.36 20.00 15.09
N ILE A 8 -32.69 20.89 15.83
CA ILE A 8 -31.44 21.54 15.39
C ILE A 8 -30.20 20.71 15.78
N ILE A 9 -30.27 19.95 16.89
CA ILE A 9 -29.17 19.07 17.36
C ILE A 9 -28.69 18.07 16.29
N PRO A 10 -29.56 17.33 15.56
CA PRO A 10 -29.09 16.39 14.53
C PRO A 10 -28.47 17.10 13.32
N ILE A 11 -29.01 18.26 12.94
CA ILE A 11 -28.50 19.04 11.79
C ILE A 11 -27.13 19.63 12.11
N LEU A 12 -26.93 20.13 13.34
CA LEU A 12 -25.64 20.63 13.81
C LEU A 12 -24.61 19.50 13.95
N HIS A 13 -25.04 18.31 14.38
CA HIS A 13 -24.18 17.11 14.49
C HIS A 13 -23.74 16.59 13.11
N ILE A 14 -24.62 16.59 12.12
CA ILE A 14 -24.30 16.20 10.74
C ILE A 14 -23.35 17.23 10.11
N LEU A 15 -23.61 18.53 10.28
CA LEU A 15 -22.69 19.58 9.83
C LEU A 15 -21.33 19.50 10.53
N PHE A 16 -21.27 19.10 11.81
CA PHE A 16 -19.99 18.90 12.52
C PHE A 16 -19.22 17.68 11.99
N ILE A 17 -19.92 16.58 11.67
CA ILE A 17 -19.31 15.38 11.08
C ILE A 17 -18.78 15.69 9.68
N ASP A 18 -19.60 16.32 8.83
CA ASP A 18 -19.21 16.65 7.46
C ASP A 18 -18.05 17.66 7.43
N ILE A 19 -17.95 18.57 8.41
CA ILE A 19 -16.80 19.49 8.55
C ILE A 19 -15.54 18.76 9.03
N ILE A 20 -15.65 17.72 9.86
CA ILE A 20 -14.51 16.92 10.32
C ILE A 20 -13.99 16.00 9.20
N ASP A 21 -14.89 15.48 8.35
CA ASP A 21 -14.52 14.71 7.14
C ASP A 21 -13.90 15.60 6.04
N ILE A 22 -14.02 16.93 6.13
CA ILE A 22 -13.24 17.87 5.31
C ILE A 22 -11.79 17.89 5.82
N LYS A 23 -11.03 16.91 5.31
CA LYS A 23 -9.57 16.95 5.16
C LYS A 23 -8.75 16.82 6.44
N MET A 24 -9.16 15.99 7.38
CA MET A 24 -8.20 15.47 8.38
C MET A 24 -7.37 14.36 7.74
N SER A 25 -6.20 14.71 7.21
CA SER A 25 -5.15 13.70 7.01
C SER A 25 -4.79 13.13 8.38
N ASP A 26 -5.06 11.84 8.59
CA ASP A 26 -4.67 11.15 9.82
C ASP A 26 -3.19 11.43 10.13
N GLY A 27 -2.94 12.03 11.30
CA GLY A 27 -1.60 12.40 11.74
C GLY A 27 -0.90 11.23 12.43
N ILE A 28 0.31 10.89 11.99
CA ILE A 28 1.12 9.84 12.60
C ILE A 28 2.12 10.49 13.57
N TYR A 29 2.15 10.04 14.83
CA TYR A 29 3.16 10.47 15.80
C TYR A 29 4.43 9.63 15.67
N LEU A 30 5.55 10.26 15.27
CA LEU A 30 6.84 9.60 15.10
C LEU A 30 7.84 10.12 16.13
N LYS A 31 8.48 9.20 16.88
CA LYS A 31 9.59 9.53 17.76
C LYS A 31 10.90 9.28 17.02
N LEU A 32 11.56 10.35 16.59
CA LEU A 32 12.82 10.29 15.86
C LEU A 32 14.02 10.40 16.83
N PRO A 33 15.12 9.67 16.59
CA PRO A 33 16.39 9.96 17.25
C PRO A 33 16.83 11.42 17.02
N GLU A 34 17.50 12.01 18.01
CA GLU A 34 17.86 13.45 17.98
C GLU A 34 18.70 13.84 16.75
N MET A 35 19.62 12.99 16.31
CA MET A 35 20.42 13.26 15.11
C MET A 35 19.56 13.33 13.84
N LEU A 36 18.63 12.40 13.68
CA LEU A 36 17.73 12.35 12.52
C LEU A 36 16.78 13.55 12.49
N LYS A 37 16.31 13.99 13.67
CA LYS A 37 15.50 15.20 13.80
C LYS A 37 16.27 16.45 13.35
N LYS A 38 17.55 16.58 13.73
CA LYS A 38 18.40 17.71 13.30
C LYS A 38 18.58 17.72 11.79
N GLU A 39 18.76 16.55 11.19
CA GLU A 39 18.90 16.39 9.75
C GLU A 39 17.62 16.81 9.01
N VAL A 40 16.46 16.32 9.44
CA VAL A 40 15.14 16.75 8.92
C VAL A 40 14.98 18.28 9.02
N ASP A 41 15.33 18.86 10.17
CA ASP A 41 15.26 20.31 10.37
C ASP A 41 16.20 21.10 9.45
N LEU A 42 17.37 20.54 9.14
CA LEU A 42 18.33 21.17 8.23
C LEU A 42 17.78 21.22 6.80
N TYR A 43 17.17 20.13 6.32
CA TYR A 43 16.56 20.09 4.99
C TYR A 43 15.42 21.09 4.81
N VAL A 44 14.57 21.25 5.84
CA VAL A 44 13.50 22.27 5.83
C VAL A 44 14.10 23.68 5.87
N LYS A 45 15.08 23.95 6.74
CA LYS A 45 15.74 25.27 6.84
C LYS A 45 16.48 25.68 5.56
N SER A 46 16.99 24.69 4.82
CA SER A 46 17.72 24.91 3.58
C SER A 46 16.79 25.12 2.38
N GLY A 47 15.46 25.07 2.58
CA GLY A 47 14.46 25.35 1.55
C GLY A 47 14.18 24.18 0.60
N TYR A 48 14.67 22.97 0.88
CA TYR A 48 14.38 21.79 0.04
C TYR A 48 12.94 21.29 0.22
N PHE A 49 12.34 21.55 1.38
CA PHE A 49 10.96 21.19 1.70
C PHE A 49 10.32 22.33 2.50
N GLU A 50 9.03 22.57 2.28
CA GLU A 50 8.27 23.63 2.96
C GLU A 50 8.13 23.34 4.46
N ASN A 51 8.01 22.06 4.83
CA ASN A 51 7.87 21.64 6.22
C ASN A 51 8.25 20.16 6.43
N ARG A 52 8.35 19.76 7.69
CA ARG A 52 8.69 18.38 8.10
C ARG A 52 7.70 17.36 7.53
N SER A 53 6.41 17.69 7.50
CA SER A 53 5.37 16.77 7.04
C SER A 53 5.45 16.51 5.53
N GLU A 54 5.88 17.49 4.74
CA GLU A 54 6.16 17.30 3.32
C GLU A 54 7.34 16.36 3.10
N LEU A 55 8.48 16.63 3.74
CA LEU A 55 9.67 15.78 3.66
C LEU A 55 9.35 14.33 4.02
N ILE A 56 8.69 14.11 5.15
CA ILE A 56 8.33 12.77 5.62
C ILE A 56 7.37 12.08 4.64
N ARG A 57 6.39 12.80 4.08
CA ARG A 57 5.47 12.23 3.08
C ARG A 57 6.21 11.81 1.80
N GLU A 58 7.12 12.65 1.29
CA GLU A 58 7.89 12.30 0.09
C GLU A 58 8.86 11.15 0.36
N ALA A 59 9.55 11.14 1.50
CA ALA A 59 10.44 10.04 1.88
C ALA A 59 9.69 8.71 2.00
N ILE A 60 8.51 8.72 2.64
CA ILE A 60 7.66 7.53 2.73
C ILE A 60 7.18 7.11 1.34
N ARG A 61 6.74 8.04 0.49
CA ARG A 61 6.29 7.72 -0.88
C ARG A 61 7.42 7.07 -1.68
N GLU A 62 8.60 7.66 -1.72
CA GLU A 62 9.75 7.13 -2.45
C GLU A 62 10.18 5.76 -1.90
N PHE A 63 10.20 5.61 -0.58
CA PHE A 63 10.50 4.34 0.06
C PHE A 63 9.46 3.27 -0.29
N LEU A 64 8.17 3.61 -0.28
CA LEU A 64 7.09 2.70 -0.66
C LEU A 64 7.15 2.33 -2.15
N GLU A 65 7.53 3.24 -3.05
CA GLU A 65 7.76 2.91 -4.47
C GLU A 65 8.94 1.94 -4.63
N LYS A 66 10.04 2.16 -3.91
CA LYS A 66 11.13 1.18 -3.81
C LYS A 66 10.64 -0.16 -3.25
N LEU A 67 9.71 -0.14 -2.30
CA LEU A 67 9.12 -1.34 -1.75
C LEU A 67 8.10 -2.01 -2.69
N LYS A 68 7.40 -1.30 -3.58
CA LYS A 68 6.59 -1.92 -4.63
C LYS A 68 7.47 -2.70 -5.60
N HIS A 69 8.64 -2.15 -5.95
CA HIS A 69 9.69 -2.93 -6.60
C HIS A 69 10.21 -4.08 -5.72
N SER A 70 10.12 -3.97 -4.38
CA SER A 70 10.39 -5.06 -3.43
C SER A 70 9.25 -6.06 -3.21
N GLY A 71 8.04 -5.78 -3.75
CA GLY A 71 6.90 -6.71 -3.74
C GLY A 71 7.27 -8.04 -4.40
N MET A 72 8.23 -7.98 -5.31
CA MET A 72 9.00 -9.09 -5.84
C MET A 72 9.50 -10.06 -4.75
N ASN A 73 10.23 -9.59 -3.75
CA ASN A 73 10.83 -10.47 -2.74
C ASN A 73 9.77 -11.09 -1.82
N VAL A 74 8.73 -10.31 -1.48
CA VAL A 74 7.61 -10.80 -0.67
C VAL A 74 6.79 -11.83 -1.45
N ALA A 75 6.47 -11.55 -2.71
CA ALA A 75 5.77 -12.47 -3.60
C ALA A 75 6.57 -13.76 -3.83
N ILE A 76 7.89 -13.66 -4.02
CA ILE A 76 8.77 -14.82 -4.14
C ILE A 76 8.76 -15.66 -2.87
N GLU A 77 8.87 -15.04 -1.70
CA GLU A 77 8.85 -15.76 -0.42
C GLU A 77 7.51 -16.45 -0.17
N LEU A 78 6.40 -15.78 -0.44
CA LEU A 78 5.05 -16.35 -0.33
C LEU A 78 4.85 -17.48 -1.36
N TYR A 79 5.35 -17.33 -2.59
CA TYR A 79 5.31 -18.39 -3.60
C TYR A 79 6.14 -19.60 -3.17
N ARG A 80 7.36 -19.37 -2.67
CA ARG A 80 8.29 -20.40 -2.20
C ARG A 80 7.70 -21.21 -1.05
N LYS A 81 7.06 -20.54 -0.09
CA LYS A 81 6.32 -21.19 1.01
C LYS A 81 5.07 -21.93 0.52
N GLY A 82 4.62 -21.60 -0.70
CA GLY A 82 3.43 -22.18 -1.28
C GLY A 82 2.16 -21.57 -0.69
N ASP A 83 2.22 -20.32 -0.23
CA ASP A 83 1.08 -19.57 0.30
C ASP A 83 0.26 -18.96 -0.84
N ILE A 84 0.91 -18.58 -1.94
CA ILE A 84 0.28 -17.96 -3.13
C ILE A 84 0.65 -18.66 -4.45
N SER A 85 -0.18 -18.49 -5.47
CA SER A 85 0.05 -19.00 -6.83
C SER A 85 1.13 -18.21 -7.58
N LEU A 86 1.59 -18.74 -8.70
CA LEU A 86 2.50 -18.02 -9.60
C LEU A 86 1.84 -16.74 -10.13
N GLY A 87 0.57 -16.83 -10.53
CA GLY A 87 -0.20 -15.68 -11.02
C GLY A 87 -0.39 -14.62 -9.94
N ARG A 88 -0.68 -15.03 -8.70
CA ARG A 88 -0.79 -14.11 -7.57
C ARG A 88 0.54 -13.48 -7.20
N ALA A 89 1.63 -14.23 -7.32
CA ALA A 89 2.97 -13.71 -7.13
C ALA A 89 3.34 -12.68 -8.21
N ALA A 90 2.95 -12.91 -9.46
CA ALA A 90 3.13 -11.98 -10.57
C ALA A 90 2.35 -10.67 -10.34
N GLU A 91 1.08 -10.78 -9.92
CA GLU A 91 0.21 -9.65 -9.57
C GLU A 91 0.79 -8.81 -8.42
N ILE A 92 1.20 -9.46 -7.32
CA ILE A 92 1.81 -8.77 -6.16
C ILE A 92 3.14 -8.11 -6.54
N SER A 93 3.88 -8.72 -7.45
CA SER A 93 5.16 -8.18 -7.94
C SER A 93 4.99 -7.11 -9.02
N GLY A 94 3.76 -6.89 -9.52
CA GLY A 94 3.49 -5.97 -10.62
C GLY A 94 4.15 -6.37 -11.95
N VAL A 95 4.45 -7.66 -12.15
CA VAL A 95 5.08 -8.18 -13.38
C VAL A 95 4.14 -9.15 -14.09
N GLY A 96 4.32 -9.31 -15.40
CA GLY A 96 3.58 -10.33 -16.16
C GLY A 96 3.94 -11.76 -15.73
N TYR A 97 3.03 -12.71 -16.00
CA TYR A 97 3.18 -14.13 -15.65
C TYR A 97 4.49 -14.73 -16.15
N GLU A 98 4.86 -14.43 -17.40
CA GLU A 98 6.09 -14.93 -18.03
C GLU A 98 7.34 -14.35 -17.41
N ARG A 99 7.31 -13.05 -17.09
CA ARG A 99 8.40 -12.39 -16.38
C ARG A 99 8.57 -12.96 -14.97
N MET A 100 7.47 -13.31 -14.29
CA MET A 100 7.53 -13.94 -12.97
C MET A 100 8.19 -15.34 -13.03
N LYS A 101 7.93 -16.13 -14.08
CA LYS A 101 8.60 -17.44 -14.28
C LYS A 101 10.10 -17.28 -14.42
N GLU A 102 10.55 -16.39 -15.29
CA GLU A 102 11.98 -16.10 -15.51
C GLU A 102 12.66 -15.78 -14.17
N ILE A 103 12.03 -14.90 -13.38
CA ILE A 103 12.57 -14.43 -12.12
C ILE A 103 12.66 -15.53 -11.05
N LEU A 104 11.72 -16.48 -11.04
CA LEU A 104 11.80 -17.64 -10.15
C LEU A 104 12.91 -18.61 -10.57
N VAL A 105 13.08 -18.83 -11.88
CA VAL A 105 14.15 -19.69 -12.43
C VAL A 105 15.53 -19.10 -12.15
N GLU A 106 15.72 -17.80 -12.38
CA GLU A 106 16.98 -17.08 -12.07
C GLU A 106 17.37 -17.21 -10.59
N ARG A 107 16.38 -17.30 -9.70
CA ARG A 107 16.57 -17.47 -8.25
C ARG A 107 16.61 -18.94 -7.79
N GLY A 108 16.60 -19.90 -8.72
CA GLY A 108 16.66 -21.33 -8.40
C GLY A 108 15.40 -21.88 -7.71
N ILE A 109 14.26 -21.20 -7.85
CA ILE A 109 12.99 -21.61 -7.25
C ILE A 109 12.21 -22.43 -8.30
N PRO A 110 11.88 -23.70 -8.01
CA PRO A 110 11.21 -24.56 -8.98
C PRO A 110 9.79 -24.07 -9.25
N ILE A 111 9.41 -24.02 -10.52
CA ILE A 111 8.04 -23.69 -10.94
C ILE A 111 7.14 -24.88 -10.59
N ARG A 112 6.17 -24.69 -9.69
CA ARG A 112 5.11 -25.65 -9.42
C ARG A 112 4.27 -25.86 -10.68
N ARG A 113 4.02 -27.13 -11.03
CA ARG A 113 3.13 -27.50 -12.14
C ARG A 113 1.72 -27.69 -11.61
N GLY A 114 0.79 -26.85 -12.06
CA GLY A 114 -0.64 -26.92 -11.76
C GLY A 114 -1.06 -26.05 -10.55
N PRO A 115 -2.33 -25.59 -10.54
CA PRO A 115 -2.89 -24.85 -9.41
C PRO A 115 -2.99 -25.75 -8.18
N ARG A 116 -2.83 -25.15 -6.99
CA ARG A 116 -2.84 -25.87 -5.71
C ARG A 116 -4.23 -26.39 -5.36
N ASP A 117 -5.26 -25.63 -5.72
CA ASP A 117 -6.64 -25.93 -5.42
C ASP A 117 -7.60 -25.44 -6.53
N ILE A 118 -8.88 -25.81 -6.38
CA ILE A 118 -9.94 -25.50 -7.33
C ILE A 118 -10.27 -23.99 -7.34
N ASP A 119 -10.06 -23.29 -6.23
CA ASP A 119 -10.32 -21.84 -6.13
C ASP A 119 -9.26 -21.03 -6.89
N GLU A 120 -8.01 -21.47 -6.84
CA GLU A 120 -6.88 -20.96 -7.62
C GLU A 120 -7.14 -21.18 -9.12
N LEU A 121 -7.56 -22.40 -9.51
CA LEU A 121 -7.92 -22.72 -10.88
C LEU A 121 -9.06 -21.81 -11.39
N ASN A 122 -10.11 -21.60 -10.59
CA ASN A 122 -11.23 -20.75 -10.95
C ASN A 122 -10.84 -19.27 -11.11
N LYS A 123 -9.93 -18.76 -10.27
CA LYS A 123 -9.40 -17.40 -10.38
C LYS A 123 -8.52 -17.24 -11.62
N GLU A 124 -7.65 -18.21 -11.89
CA GLU A 124 -6.84 -18.24 -13.12
C GLU A 124 -7.71 -18.28 -14.38
N TYR A 125 -8.76 -19.10 -14.37
CA TYR A 125 -9.72 -19.19 -15.48
C TYR A 125 -10.47 -17.88 -15.71
N LYS A 126 -10.85 -17.18 -14.62
CA LYS A 126 -11.55 -15.90 -14.70
C LYS A 126 -10.65 -14.79 -15.28
N LEU A 127 -9.40 -14.72 -14.81
CA LEU A 127 -8.40 -13.78 -15.32
C LEU A 127 -8.10 -14.01 -16.80
N ALA A 128 -7.92 -15.26 -17.22
CA ALA A 128 -7.69 -15.61 -18.62
C ALA A 128 -8.88 -15.21 -19.52
N ARG A 129 -10.10 -15.19 -18.96
CA ARG A 129 -11.33 -14.82 -19.68
C ARG A 129 -11.57 -13.31 -19.76
N GLU A 130 -10.96 -12.52 -18.88
CA GLU A 130 -11.06 -11.05 -18.90
C GLU A 130 -10.02 -10.40 -19.86
N LEU A 131 -9.03 -11.18 -20.32
CA LEU A 131 -7.97 -10.74 -21.24
C LEU A 131 -8.21 -11.18 -22.71
N LEU A 132 -9.33 -11.85 -23.00
CA LEU A 132 -9.81 -12.26 -24.34
C LEU A 132 -11.05 -11.46 -24.73
#